data_AF-A0A1J1LRI3-F1
#
_entry.id   AF-A0A1J1LRI3-F1
#
_cell.length_a   1.000
_cell.length_b   1.000
_cell.length_c   1.000
_cell.angle_alpha   90.00
_cell.angle_beta   90.00
_cell.angle_gamma   90.00
#
_symmetry.space_group_name_H-M   'P 1'
#
loop_
_entity.id
_entity.type
_entity.pdbx_description
1 polymer ?
#
loop_
_entity_poly.entity_id
_entity_poly.type
_entity_poly.pdbx_seq_one_letter_code
_entity_poly.pdbx_strand_id
1 'polypeptide(L)'
;MNNRAKIYTLYFAIENLILSINEIANHPGNLAKSDNQEIFNTIFAEAKRQYYRLKKSEKSKILIIKFHAERALEKLTSRIENYLGELEDDNLELIYSLWITLDFALSRYFLVKVDKSNLIHEIEDRLRFGYQKYLSMSKSFQSKFERSNLPKTANGKR
;
A
#
# COMPACT_ATOMS: atom_id res chain seq x y z
N MET A 1 2.34 13.98 -2.58
CA MET A 1 3.42 13.03 -2.98
C MET A 1 3.19 12.65 -4.45
N ASN A 2 4.21 12.38 -5.26
CA ASN A 2 3.95 11.86 -6.61
C ASN A 2 3.44 10.40 -6.57
N ASN A 3 2.79 9.94 -7.64
CA ASN A 3 2.13 8.63 -7.66
C ASN A 3 3.09 7.45 -7.42
N ARG A 4 4.35 7.56 -7.87
CA ARG A 4 5.40 6.59 -7.55
C ARG A 4 5.62 6.47 -6.03
N ALA A 5 5.78 7.60 -5.34
CA ALA A 5 5.94 7.60 -3.89
C ALA A 5 4.70 7.03 -3.18
N LYS A 6 3.49 7.37 -3.65
CA LYS A 6 2.24 6.80 -3.10
C LYS A 6 2.22 5.28 -3.19
N ILE A 7 2.57 4.71 -4.34
CA ILE A 7 2.63 3.27 -4.58
C ILE A 7 3.57 2.58 -3.59
N TYR A 8 4.81 3.07 -3.48
CA TYR A 8 5.79 2.45 -2.58
C TYR A 8 5.41 2.62 -1.11
N THR A 9 4.90 3.79 -0.72
CA THR A 9 4.38 4.01 0.63
C THR A 9 3.29 3.00 0.98
N LEU A 10 2.30 2.82 0.10
CA LEU A 10 1.23 1.86 0.32
C LEU A 10 1.75 0.42 0.37
N TYR A 11 2.62 0.04 -0.57
CA TYR A 11 3.22 -1.29 -0.60
C TYR A 11 3.94 -1.62 0.72
N PHE A 12 4.80 -0.72 1.20
CA PHE A 12 5.53 -0.92 2.45
C PHE A 12 4.65 -0.88 3.69
N ALA A 13 3.59 -0.07 3.68
CA ALA A 13 2.60 -0.05 4.75
C ALA A 13 1.87 -1.41 4.87
N ILE A 14 1.46 -1.97 3.73
CA ILE A 14 0.79 -3.28 3.67
C ILE A 14 1.75 -4.40 4.08
N GLU A 15 2.97 -4.40 3.56
CA GLU A 15 3.99 -5.39 3.91
C GLU A 15 4.23 -5.43 5.42
N ASN A 16 4.42 -4.26 6.04
CA ASN A 16 4.60 -4.15 7.49
C ASN A 16 3.38 -4.63 8.28
N LEU A 17 2.18 -4.34 7.80
CA LEU A 17 0.95 -4.77 8.45
C LEU A 17 0.75 -6.29 8.36
N ILE A 18 1.08 -6.92 7.23
CA ILE A 18 1.03 -8.37 7.06
C ILE A 18 2.03 -9.06 7.98
N LEU A 19 3.25 -8.52 8.12
CA LEU A 19 4.21 -9.00 9.11
C LEU A 19 3.61 -8.98 10.52
N SER A 20 2.99 -7.87 10.92
CA SER A 20 2.34 -7.77 12.23
C SER A 20 1.19 -8.77 12.41
N ILE A 21 0.38 -9.03 11.38
CA ILE A 21 -0.67 -10.07 11.41
C ILE A 21 -0.05 -11.43 11.69
N ASN A 22 1.01 -11.77 10.96
CA ASN A 22 1.66 -13.06 11.09
C ASN A 22 2.41 -13.22 12.41
N GLU A 23 3.04 -12.17 12.93
CA GLU A 23 3.68 -12.20 14.25
C GLU A 23 2.67 -12.50 15.37
N ILE A 24 1.49 -11.86 15.32
CA ILE A 24 0.40 -12.12 16.27
C ILE A 24 -0.14 -13.55 16.10
N ALA A 25 -0.32 -13.98 14.85
CA ALA A 25 -0.84 -15.30 14.53
C ALA A 25 0.14 -16.44 14.86
N ASN A 26 1.45 -16.20 14.91
CA ASN A 26 2.47 -17.22 15.19
C ASN A 26 2.94 -17.23 16.65
N HIS A 27 2.20 -16.62 17.59
CA HIS A 27 2.48 -16.74 19.02
C HIS A 27 2.50 -18.22 19.46
N PRO A 28 3.35 -18.64 20.43
CA PRO A 28 3.44 -20.04 20.85
C PRO A 28 2.09 -20.51 21.41
N GLY A 29 1.33 -21.21 20.57
CA GLY A 29 -0.08 -21.54 20.82
C GLY A 29 -0.93 -21.61 19.55
N ASN A 30 -0.56 -20.88 18.50
CA ASN A 30 -1.24 -20.93 17.20
C ASN A 30 -0.35 -21.64 16.16
N LEU A 31 -0.88 -22.72 15.56
CA LEU A 31 -0.15 -23.64 14.68
C LEU A 31 -0.10 -23.23 13.19
N ALA A 32 -0.74 -22.14 12.81
CA ALA A 32 -0.89 -21.77 11.40
C ALA A 32 0.18 -20.78 10.94
N LYS A 33 1.33 -21.29 10.49
CA LYS A 33 2.36 -20.48 9.82
C LYS A 33 1.98 -20.26 8.36
N SER A 34 1.54 -19.05 8.01
CA SER A 34 1.25 -18.64 6.63
C SER A 34 2.41 -17.81 6.05
N ASP A 35 2.74 -18.01 4.78
CA ASP A 35 3.73 -17.18 4.09
C ASP A 35 3.20 -15.75 3.89
N ASN A 36 3.96 -14.75 4.34
CA ASN A 36 3.64 -13.32 4.17
C ASN A 36 3.30 -12.98 2.71
N GLN A 37 4.02 -13.58 1.76
CA GLN A 37 3.82 -13.31 0.34
C GLN A 37 2.49 -13.88 -0.15
N GLU A 38 2.09 -15.05 0.35
CA GLU A 38 0.80 -15.66 0.05
C GLU A 38 -0.36 -14.82 0.60
N ILE A 39 -0.23 -14.33 1.84
CA ILE A 39 -1.21 -13.41 2.44
C ILE A 39 -1.33 -12.15 1.59
N PHE A 40 -0.20 -11.52 1.24
CA PHE A 40 -0.20 -10.32 0.41
C PHE A 40 -0.90 -10.58 -0.92
N ASN A 41 -0.49 -11.61 -1.65
CA ASN A 41 -1.02 -11.92 -2.97
C ASN A 41 -2.53 -12.20 -2.91
N THR A 42 -2.99 -12.90 -1.87
CA THR A 42 -4.41 -13.22 -1.67
C THR A 42 -5.23 -11.95 -1.46
N ILE A 43 -4.81 -11.08 -0.53
CA ILE A 43 -5.52 -9.84 -0.22
C ILE A 43 -5.48 -8.89 -1.43
N PHE A 44 -4.32 -8.76 -2.08
CA PHE A 44 -4.15 -7.91 -3.24
C PHE A 44 -5.02 -8.35 -4.42
N ALA A 45 -5.09 -9.66 -4.69
CA ALA A 45 -5.98 -10.20 -5.71
C ALA A 45 -7.46 -9.91 -5.41
N GLU A 46 -7.86 -10.01 -4.15
CA GLU A 46 -9.21 -9.66 -3.71
C GLU A 46 -9.51 -8.16 -3.91
N ALA A 47 -8.59 -7.29 -3.49
CA ALA A 47 -8.69 -5.86 -3.65
C ALA A 47 -8.81 -5.43 -5.12
N LYS A 48 -7.97 -6.00 -6.00
CA LYS A 48 -8.07 -5.77 -7.46
C LYS A 48 -9.45 -6.15 -7.99
N ARG A 49 -9.98 -7.32 -7.60
CA ARG A 49 -11.33 -7.75 -8.01
C ARG A 49 -12.40 -6.77 -7.53
N GLN A 50 -12.29 -6.26 -6.30
CA GLN A 50 -13.24 -5.28 -5.78
C GLN A 50 -13.18 -3.95 -6.54
N TYR A 51 -11.97 -3.45 -6.81
CA TYR A 51 -11.78 -2.24 -7.62
C TYR A 51 -12.38 -2.40 -9.02
N TYR A 52 -12.11 -3.49 -9.73
CA TYR A 52 -12.68 -3.71 -11.06
C TYR A 52 -14.20 -3.86 -11.04
N ARG A 53 -14.76 -4.51 -10.02
CA ARG A 53 -16.22 -4.57 -9.84
C ARG A 53 -16.80 -3.16 -9.70
N LEU A 54 -16.15 -2.31 -8.92
CA LEU A 54 -16.58 -0.92 -8.73
C LEU A 54 -16.49 -0.12 -10.04
N LYS A 55 -15.37 -0.18 -10.77
CA LYS A 55 -15.20 0.47 -12.08
C LYS A 55 -16.17 -0.08 -13.14
N LYS A 56 -16.53 -1.36 -13.09
CA LYS A 56 -17.55 -1.93 -13.97
C LYS A 56 -18.94 -1.38 -13.64
N SER A 57 -19.28 -1.30 -12.36
CA SER A 57 -20.57 -0.76 -11.89
C SER A 57 -20.74 0.73 -12.22
N GLU A 58 -19.67 1.52 -12.17
CA GLU A 58 -19.67 2.92 -12.60
C GLU A 58 -20.07 3.08 -14.08
N LYS A 59 -19.74 2.10 -14.93
CA LYS A 59 -20.12 2.06 -16.34
C LYS A 59 -21.50 1.42 -16.60
N SER A 60 -22.25 1.11 -15.55
CA SER A 60 -23.56 0.47 -15.67
C SER A 60 -24.58 1.38 -16.35
N LYS A 61 -25.45 0.79 -17.17
CA LYS A 61 -26.63 1.47 -17.73
C LYS A 61 -27.76 1.64 -16.70
N ILE A 62 -27.70 0.88 -15.61
CA ILE A 62 -28.67 0.97 -14.52
C ILE A 62 -28.26 2.16 -13.63
N LEU A 63 -29.02 3.25 -13.71
CA LEU A 63 -28.69 4.54 -13.06
C LEU A 63 -28.38 4.41 -11.57
N ILE A 64 -29.15 3.63 -10.82
CA ILE A 64 -28.93 3.47 -9.37
C ILE A 64 -27.59 2.77 -9.07
N ILE A 65 -27.21 1.76 -9.86
CA ILE A 65 -25.93 1.04 -9.71
C ILE A 65 -24.77 1.98 -10.04
N LYS A 66 -24.89 2.73 -11.14
CA LYS A 66 -23.91 3.73 -11.56
C LYS A 66 -23.69 4.79 -10.47
N PHE A 67 -24.77 5.39 -9.98
CA PHE A 67 -24.72 6.43 -8.95
C PHE A 67 -24.01 5.96 -7.66
N HIS A 68 -24.34 4.76 -7.18
CA HIS A 68 -23.67 4.20 -6.01
C HIS A 68 -22.18 3.93 -6.25
N ALA A 69 -21.81 3.48 -7.45
CA ALA A 69 -20.43 3.22 -7.80
C ALA A 69 -19.62 4.52 -7.93
N GLU A 70 -20.15 5.55 -8.59
CA GLU A 70 -19.54 6.88 -8.68
C GLU A 70 -19.26 7.46 -7.29
N ARG A 71 -20.27 7.45 -6.41
CA ARG A 71 -20.13 7.94 -5.04
C ARG A 71 -19.10 7.14 -4.21
N ALA A 72 -19.01 5.83 -4.43
CA ALA A 72 -18.03 5.00 -3.74
C ALA A 72 -16.61 5.26 -4.26
N LEU A 73 -16.44 5.49 -5.57
CA LEU A 73 -15.16 5.91 -6.14
C LEU A 73 -14.74 7.28 -5.64
N GLU A 74 -15.64 8.26 -5.66
CA GLU A 74 -15.39 9.61 -5.14
C GLU A 74 -14.90 9.57 -3.68
N LYS A 75 -15.62 8.83 -2.81
CA LYS A 75 -15.19 8.64 -1.41
C LYS A 75 -13.83 7.98 -1.28
N LEU A 76 -13.52 7.00 -2.14
CA LEU A 76 -12.24 6.32 -2.14
C LEU A 76 -11.12 7.28 -2.57
N THR A 77 -11.33 8.05 -3.63
CA THR A 77 -10.43 9.10 -4.10
C THR A 77 -10.16 10.11 -3.01
N SER A 78 -11.21 10.70 -2.41
CA SER A 78 -11.05 11.70 -1.35
C SER A 78 -10.29 11.14 -0.14
N ARG A 79 -10.53 9.87 0.25
CA ARG A 79 -9.76 9.24 1.33
C ARG A 79 -8.28 9.15 0.97
N ILE A 80 -7.95 8.66 -0.22
CA ILE A 80 -6.55 8.54 -0.66
C ILE A 80 -5.88 9.92 -0.67
N GLU A 81 -6.54 10.93 -1.22
CA GLU A 81 -6.00 12.28 -1.34
C GLU A 81 -5.81 12.96 0.02
N ASN A 82 -6.71 12.73 0.97
CA ASN A 82 -6.56 13.23 2.33
C ASN A 82 -5.30 12.70 3.03
N TYR A 83 -4.91 11.45 2.76
CA TYR A 83 -3.74 10.84 3.39
C TYR A 83 -2.44 10.99 2.60
N LEU A 84 -2.50 10.98 1.26
CA LEU A 84 -1.32 10.88 0.38
C LEU A 84 -1.15 12.08 -0.57
N GLY A 85 -2.10 13.01 -0.55
CA GLY A 85 -2.20 14.14 -1.48
C GLY A 85 -2.86 13.77 -2.81
N GLU A 86 -3.12 14.80 -3.62
CA GLU A 86 -3.79 14.75 -4.93
C GLU A 86 -3.25 13.63 -5.84
N LEU A 87 -4.15 12.93 -6.53
CA LEU A 87 -3.79 11.85 -7.46
C LEU A 87 -3.42 12.39 -8.84
N GLU A 88 -2.28 11.93 -9.38
CA GLU A 88 -1.87 12.19 -10.77
C GLU A 88 -2.52 11.16 -11.72
N ASP A 89 -2.57 11.43 -13.03
CA ASP A 89 -3.30 10.59 -14.00
C ASP A 89 -2.69 9.19 -14.25
N ASP A 90 -1.44 8.97 -13.86
CA ASP A 90 -0.72 7.72 -14.08
C ASP A 90 -0.92 6.72 -12.93
N ASN A 91 -0.92 5.42 -13.21
CA ASN A 91 -0.93 4.35 -12.19
C ASN A 91 -2.11 4.37 -11.17
N LEU A 92 -3.18 5.12 -11.47
CA LEU A 92 -4.37 5.24 -10.60
C LEU A 92 -4.92 3.88 -10.15
N GLU A 93 -5.09 2.94 -11.09
CA GLU A 93 -5.60 1.59 -10.80
C GLU A 93 -4.77 0.88 -9.73
N LEU A 94 -3.44 0.99 -9.80
CA LEU A 94 -2.56 0.35 -8.83
C LEU A 94 -2.69 1.02 -7.47
N ILE A 95 -2.78 2.35 -7.42
CA ILE A 95 -2.98 3.09 -6.17
C ILE A 95 -4.31 2.71 -5.52
N TYR A 96 -5.41 2.70 -6.28
CA TYR A 96 -6.71 2.28 -5.76
C TYR A 96 -6.68 0.84 -5.25
N SER A 97 -6.06 -0.07 -6.01
CA SER A 97 -5.95 -1.48 -5.62
C SER A 97 -5.12 -1.65 -4.34
N LEU A 98 -4.00 -0.94 -4.21
CA LEU A 98 -3.16 -0.96 -3.01
C LEU A 98 -3.88 -0.34 -1.81
N TRP A 99 -4.62 0.75 -2.00
CA TRP A 99 -5.41 1.34 -0.92
C TRP A 99 -6.46 0.35 -0.38
N ILE A 100 -7.21 -0.28 -1.27
CA ILE A 100 -8.19 -1.31 -0.86
C ILE A 100 -7.49 -2.50 -0.20
N THR A 101 -6.30 -2.87 -0.66
CA THR A 101 -5.47 -3.92 -0.04
C THR A 101 -5.11 -3.54 1.40
N LEU A 102 -4.75 -2.27 1.64
CA LEU A 102 -4.49 -1.76 2.99
C LEU A 102 -5.74 -1.81 3.87
N ASP A 103 -6.90 -1.37 3.37
CA ASP A 103 -8.18 -1.45 4.11
C ASP A 103 -8.51 -2.91 4.50
N PHE A 104 -8.29 -3.86 3.60
CA PHE A 104 -8.48 -5.29 3.89
C PHE A 104 -7.46 -5.87 4.87
N ALA A 105 -6.18 -5.52 4.72
CA ALA A 105 -5.14 -5.94 5.64
C ALA A 105 -5.39 -5.38 7.06
N LEU A 106 -5.82 -4.12 7.17
CA LEU A 106 -6.23 -3.52 8.45
C LEU A 106 -7.40 -4.27 9.07
N SER A 107 -8.42 -4.59 8.27
CA SER A 107 -9.56 -5.39 8.74
C SER A 107 -9.09 -6.73 9.33
N ARG A 108 -8.18 -7.44 8.64
CA ARG A 108 -7.61 -8.70 9.16
C ARG A 108 -6.77 -8.49 10.41
N TYR A 109 -5.98 -7.43 10.47
CA TYR A 109 -5.17 -7.07 11.64
C TYR A 109 -6.05 -6.82 12.88
N PHE A 110 -7.12 -6.04 12.75
CA PHE A 110 -8.06 -5.78 13.84
C PHE A 110 -8.91 -6.99 14.24
N LEU A 111 -8.98 -8.04 13.42
CA LEU A 111 -9.59 -9.31 13.81
C LEU A 111 -8.69 -10.13 14.74
N VAL A 112 -7.36 -10.05 14.58
CA VAL A 112 -6.41 -10.84 15.37
C VAL A 112 -5.80 -10.07 16.54
N LYS A 113 -5.85 -8.74 16.52
CA LYS A 113 -5.31 -7.88 17.59
C LYS A 113 -6.24 -7.86 18.80
N VAL A 114 -5.70 -8.21 19.97
CA VAL A 114 -6.43 -8.25 21.25
C VAL A 114 -6.81 -6.84 21.72
N ASP A 115 -5.86 -5.91 21.66
CA ASP A 115 -6.09 -4.50 22.04
C ASP A 115 -6.25 -3.63 20.79
N LYS A 116 -7.46 -3.13 20.56
CA LYS A 116 -7.80 -2.39 19.34
C LYS A 116 -7.50 -0.91 19.54
N SER A 117 -6.38 -0.48 18.99
CA SER A 117 -6.07 0.94 18.77
C SER A 117 -7.12 1.62 17.89
N ASN A 118 -7.13 2.96 17.89
CA ASN A 118 -7.97 3.73 16.97
C ASN A 118 -7.53 3.49 15.51
N LEU A 119 -8.50 3.15 14.64
CA LEU A 119 -8.26 2.86 13.22
C LEU A 119 -7.54 4.00 12.47
N ILE A 120 -7.85 5.25 12.79
CA ILE A 120 -7.25 6.43 12.13
C ILE A 120 -5.75 6.48 12.45
N HIS A 121 -5.39 6.38 13.74
CA HIS A 121 -3.98 6.36 14.14
C HIS A 121 -3.23 5.17 13.52
N GLU A 122 -3.86 4.00 13.42
CA GLU A 122 -3.24 2.85 12.77
C GLU A 122 -2.97 3.11 11.28
N ILE A 123 -3.90 3.72 10.54
CA ILE A 123 -3.67 4.11 9.14
C ILE A 123 -2.48 5.08 9.04
N GLU A 124 -2.49 6.14 9.85
CA GLU A 124 -1.43 7.16 9.84
C GLU A 124 -0.05 6.55 10.16
N ASP A 125 0.03 5.69 11.15
CA ASP A 125 1.28 5.04 11.56
C ASP A 125 1.83 4.13 10.47
N ARG A 126 0.98 3.32 9.82
CA ARG A 126 1.40 2.43 8.73
C ARG A 126 1.84 3.22 7.50
N LEU A 127 1.12 4.28 7.13
CA LEU A 127 1.51 5.15 6.02
C LEU A 127 2.81 5.91 6.33
N ARG A 128 2.99 6.40 7.56
CA ARG A 128 4.23 7.05 7.99
C ARG A 128 5.41 6.09 7.89
N PHE A 129 5.27 4.87 8.38
CA PHE A 129 6.28 3.82 8.24
C PHE A 129 6.61 3.55 6.76
N GLY A 130 5.58 3.35 5.93
CA GLY A 130 5.74 3.07 4.51
C GLY A 130 6.50 4.19 3.78
N TYR A 131 6.17 5.45 4.10
CA TYR A 131 6.84 6.61 3.52
C TYR A 131 8.30 6.73 3.97
N GLN A 132 8.61 6.49 5.25
CA GLN A 132 9.99 6.46 5.73
C GLN A 132 10.83 5.38 5.05
N LYS A 133 10.25 4.20 4.81
CA LYS A 133 10.91 3.11 4.08
C LYS A 133 11.15 3.49 2.61
N TYR A 134 10.18 4.13 1.96
CA TYR A 134 10.35 4.69 0.62
C TYR A 134 11.48 5.73 0.55
N LEU A 135 11.54 6.68 1.47
CA LEU A 135 12.61 7.68 1.52
C LEU A 135 13.99 7.05 1.75
N SER A 136 14.07 6.02 2.57
CA SER A 136 15.33 5.31 2.84
C SER A 136 15.80 4.57 1.58
N MET A 137 14.88 3.93 0.86
CA MET A 137 15.16 3.27 -0.41
C MET A 137 15.58 4.27 -1.48
N SER A 138 14.88 5.39 -1.64
CA SER A 138 15.19 6.39 -2.68
C SER A 138 16.56 7.04 -2.49
N LYS A 139 16.96 7.34 -1.24
CA LYS A 139 18.31 7.81 -0.88
C LYS A 139 19.40 6.78 -1.24
N SER A 140 19.11 5.49 -1.05
CA SER A 140 20.05 4.41 -1.42
C SER A 140 20.26 4.31 -2.94
N PHE A 141 19.25 4.64 -3.74
CA PHE A 141 19.37 4.68 -5.20
C PHE A 141 20.17 5.90 -5.68
N GLN A 142 19.95 7.08 -5.09
CA GLN A 142 20.72 8.28 -5.42
C GLN A 142 22.22 8.11 -5.11
N SER A 143 22.55 7.59 -3.92
CA SER A 143 23.95 7.35 -3.54
C SER A 143 24.66 6.28 -4.38
N LYS A 144 23.94 5.26 -4.88
CA LYS A 144 24.51 4.29 -5.83
C LYS A 144 24.78 4.90 -7.21
N PHE A 145 23.91 5.77 -7.68
CA PHE A 145 24.05 6.44 -8.97
C PHE A 145 25.17 7.49 -8.97
N GLU A 146 25.31 8.24 -7.88
CA GLU A 146 26.43 9.18 -7.70
C GLU A 146 27.78 8.46 -7.66
N ARG A 147 27.85 7.29 -6.99
CA ARG A 147 29.07 6.47 -6.96
C ARG A 147 29.43 5.85 -8.31
N SER A 148 28.46 5.52 -9.15
CA SER A 148 28.72 4.97 -10.50
C SER A 148 29.15 6.03 -11.53
N ASN A 149 28.88 7.32 -11.25
CA ASN A 149 29.21 8.44 -12.13
C ASN A 149 30.43 9.23 -11.68
N LEU A 150 31.11 8.82 -10.62
CA LEU A 150 32.42 9.37 -10.28
C LEU A 150 33.41 8.96 -11.38
N PRO A 151 34.15 9.92 -12.00
CA PRO A 151 35.18 9.56 -12.95
C PRO A 151 36.17 8.65 -12.24
N LYS A 152 36.49 7.50 -12.86
CA LYS A 152 37.59 6.65 -12.42
C LYS A 152 38.83 7.53 -12.41
N THR A 153 39.25 8.00 -11.24
CA THR A 153 40.52 8.67 -11.10
C THR A 153 41.56 7.66 -11.53
N ALA A 154 42.20 7.97 -12.66
CA ALA A 154 43.38 7.26 -13.11
C ALA A 154 44.43 7.45 -12.03
N ASN A 155 44.53 6.49 -11.11
CA ASN A 155 45.74 6.30 -10.32
C ASN A 155 46.83 5.81 -11.29
N GLY A 156 47.38 6.79 -12.01
CA GLY A 156 48.67 6.69 -12.64
C GLY A 156 49.71 6.49 -11.55
N LYS A 157 50.31 5.30 -11.59
CA LYS A 157 51.61 4.93 -11.03
C LYS A 157 52.51 6.13 -10.65
N ARG A 158 52.99 6.13 -9.42
CA ARG A 158 54.43 6.27 -9.13
C ARG A 158 54.80 5.28 -8.04
#